data_AF-A0AAE5CN81-F1
#
_entry.id   AF-A0AAE5CN81-F1
#
_cell.length_a   1.000
_cell.length_b   1.000
_cell.length_c   1.000
_cell.angle_alpha   90.00
_cell.angle_beta   90.00
_cell.angle_gamma   90.00
#
_symmetry.space_group_name_H-M   'P 1'
#
loop_
_entity.id
_entity.type
_entity.pdbx_description
1 polymer ?
#
loop_
_entity_poly.entity_id
_entity_poly.type
_entity_poly.pdbx_seq_one_letter_code
_entity_poly.pdbx_strand_id
1 'polypeptide(L)'
;MSRGYKSLKPGRGPSFMGGVGSVISIIFGIIWTAMAVQISAGAPGGIGSIFPLFGILFIVAGIVNAIYHFRNATSPERYSMMDITYSESEPDPLNEKYGRRSLSDGDASSESESASDLVRAGAGGERTPERPKGNRFCPYCGQAVAEDYRFCPSCGRDLPD
;
A
#
# COMPACT_ATOMS: atom_id res chain seq x y z
N MET A 1 -1.64 33.10 2.96
CA MET A 1 -1.11 31.83 3.49
C MET A 1 -1.24 30.76 2.40
N SER A 2 -0.12 30.32 1.83
CA SER A 2 -0.11 29.21 0.88
C SER A 2 -0.36 27.91 1.65
N ARG A 3 -1.57 27.34 1.57
CA ARG A 3 -1.84 25.97 2.06
C ARG A 3 -0.91 25.02 1.30
N GLY A 4 0.10 24.49 1.98
CA GLY A 4 1.06 23.55 1.39
C GLY A 4 0.33 22.32 0.85
N TYR A 5 0.58 21.97 -0.41
CA TYR A 5 -0.01 20.80 -1.04
C TYR A 5 0.50 19.53 -0.32
N LYS A 6 -0.43 18.69 0.14
CA LYS A 6 -0.11 17.37 0.72
C LYS A 6 -0.17 16.34 -0.40
N SER A 7 0.99 15.89 -0.85
CA SER A 7 1.14 14.87 -1.90
C SER A 7 1.26 13.49 -1.25
N LEU A 8 0.19 12.70 -1.25
CA LEU A 8 0.26 11.27 -0.95
C LEU A 8 0.58 10.49 -2.23
N LYS A 9 1.75 9.87 -2.26
CA LYS A 9 2.26 9.10 -3.40
C LYS A 9 2.28 7.63 -3.02
N PRO A 10 1.33 6.79 -3.48
CA PRO A 10 1.41 5.36 -3.21
C PRO A 10 2.66 4.73 -3.83
N GLY A 11 3.04 3.53 -3.39
CA GLY A 11 4.18 2.79 -3.96
C GLY A 11 3.91 2.37 -5.42
N ARG A 12 4.96 2.24 -6.24
CA ARG A 12 4.85 1.73 -7.64
C ARG A 12 4.69 0.20 -7.71
N GLY A 13 4.78 -0.49 -6.58
CA GLY A 13 4.79 -1.95 -6.46
C GLY A 13 3.58 -2.66 -7.10
N PRO A 14 2.32 -2.29 -6.79
CA PRO A 14 1.16 -2.99 -7.34
C PRO A 14 1.05 -2.90 -8.86
N SER A 15 1.35 -1.73 -9.44
CA SER A 15 1.34 -1.57 -10.91
C SER A 15 2.52 -2.28 -11.56
N PHE A 16 3.71 -2.26 -10.96
CA PHE A 16 4.85 -2.99 -11.48
C PHE A 16 4.62 -4.51 -11.49
N MET A 17 4.07 -5.06 -10.39
CA MET A 17 3.73 -6.49 -10.30
C MET A 17 2.65 -6.89 -11.31
N GLY A 18 1.63 -6.03 -11.52
CA GLY A 18 0.64 -6.22 -12.59
C GLY A 18 1.27 -6.21 -13.99
N GLY A 19 2.26 -5.35 -14.22
CA GLY A 19 3.04 -5.32 -15.46
C GLY A 19 3.83 -6.61 -15.70
N VAL A 20 4.54 -7.12 -14.69
CA VAL A 20 5.24 -8.41 -14.80
C VAL A 20 4.26 -9.57 -15.05
N GLY A 21 3.13 -9.60 -14.35
CA GLY A 21 2.08 -10.59 -14.57
C GLY A 21 1.54 -10.58 -16.01
N SER A 22 1.39 -9.40 -16.61
CA SER A 22 0.94 -9.27 -18.00
C SER A 22 1.94 -9.87 -19.01
N VAL A 23 3.24 -9.73 -18.79
CA VAL A 23 4.28 -10.36 -19.63
C VAL A 23 4.20 -11.88 -19.53
N ILE A 24 4.04 -12.41 -18.32
CA ILE A 24 3.86 -13.85 -18.10
C ILE A 24 2.60 -14.36 -18.83
N SER A 25 1.49 -13.61 -18.76
CA SER A 25 0.25 -13.96 -19.47
C SER A 25 0.43 -13.99 -20.99
N ILE A 26 1.22 -13.09 -21.56
CA ILE A 26 1.52 -13.09 -23.01
C ILE A 26 2.31 -14.33 -23.38
N ILE A 27 3.37 -14.66 -22.62
CA ILE A 27 4.19 -15.86 -22.83
C ILE A 27 3.33 -17.12 -22.75
N PHE A 28 2.47 -17.22 -21.73
CA PHE A 28 1.53 -18.31 -21.58
C PHE A 28 0.55 -18.40 -22.77
N GLY A 29 -0.02 -17.27 -23.21
CA GLY A 29 -0.92 -17.22 -24.36
C GLY A 29 -0.27 -17.70 -25.66
N ILE A 30 1.01 -17.39 -25.89
CA ILE A 30 1.78 -17.88 -27.04
C ILE A 30 1.94 -19.40 -26.97
N ILE A 31 2.39 -19.92 -25.82
CA ILE A 31 2.58 -21.35 -25.60
C ILE A 31 1.25 -22.10 -25.76
N TRP A 32 0.19 -21.58 -25.14
CA TRP A 32 -1.17 -22.14 -25.25
C TRP A 32 -1.65 -22.19 -26.69
N THR A 33 -1.47 -21.10 -27.45
CA THR A 33 -1.89 -21.05 -28.86
C THR A 33 -1.19 -22.13 -29.68
N ALA A 34 0.14 -22.26 -29.52
CA ALA A 34 0.92 -23.27 -30.25
C ALA A 34 0.48 -24.70 -29.92
N MET A 35 0.30 -25.01 -28.63
CA MET A 35 -0.18 -26.32 -28.18
C MET A 35 -1.62 -26.59 -28.62
N ALA A 36 -2.50 -25.60 -28.53
CA ALA A 36 -3.89 -25.72 -28.93
C ALA A 36 -4.02 -26.01 -30.43
N VAL A 37 -3.24 -25.34 -31.28
CA VAL A 37 -3.23 -25.61 -32.74
C VAL A 37 -2.81 -27.04 -33.03
N GLN A 38 -1.81 -27.58 -32.32
CA GLN A 38 -1.35 -28.96 -32.52
C GLN A 38 -2.38 -30.01 -32.12
N ILE A 39 -3.13 -29.78 -31.05
CA ILE A 39 -4.16 -30.73 -30.56
C ILE A 39 -5.45 -30.63 -31.37
N SER A 40 -5.77 -29.43 -31.88
CA SER A 40 -7.04 -29.16 -32.56
C SER A 40 -7.13 -29.70 -33.98
N ALA A 41 -6.00 -30.09 -34.58
CA ALA A 41 -5.95 -30.64 -35.95
C ALA A 41 -6.67 -32.00 -36.11
N GLY A 42 -6.94 -32.73 -35.02
CA GLY A 42 -7.62 -34.03 -35.04
C GLY A 42 -9.03 -34.05 -34.44
N ALA A 43 -9.57 -32.90 -34.00
CA ALA A 43 -10.81 -32.84 -33.25
C ALA A 43 -12.05 -33.00 -34.16
N PRO A 44 -12.91 -34.03 -33.96
CA PRO A 44 -14.14 -34.19 -34.72
C PRO A 44 -15.12 -33.04 -34.44
N GLY A 45 -15.81 -32.54 -35.48
CA GLY A 45 -16.91 -31.60 -35.33
C GLY A 45 -16.53 -30.12 -35.16
N GLY A 46 -15.30 -29.71 -35.48
CA GLY A 46 -14.91 -28.29 -35.58
C GLY A 46 -14.78 -27.53 -34.25
N ILE A 47 -15.10 -28.16 -33.12
CA ILE A 47 -14.97 -27.59 -31.77
C ILE A 47 -13.50 -27.26 -31.43
N GLY A 48 -12.54 -27.98 -32.05
CA GLY A 48 -11.11 -27.72 -31.93
C GLY A 48 -10.68 -26.29 -32.29
N SER A 49 -11.36 -25.65 -33.23
CA SER A 49 -10.97 -24.32 -33.74
C SER A 49 -11.08 -23.19 -32.71
N ILE A 50 -11.79 -23.41 -31.60
CA ILE A 50 -11.99 -22.39 -30.55
C ILE A 50 -10.79 -22.33 -29.60
N PHE A 51 -10.10 -23.45 -29.37
CA PHE A 51 -9.03 -23.53 -28.37
C PHE A 51 -7.86 -22.55 -28.58
N PRO A 52 -7.37 -22.33 -29.82
CA PRO A 52 -6.35 -21.31 -30.09
C PRO A 52 -6.83 -19.87 -29.85
N LEU A 53 -8.13 -19.59 -29.99
CA LEU A 53 -8.68 -18.25 -29.78
C LEU A 53 -8.51 -17.77 -28.33
N PHE A 54 -8.55 -18.69 -27.36
CA PHE A 54 -8.26 -18.34 -25.96
C PHE A 54 -6.82 -17.86 -25.78
N GLY A 55 -5.85 -18.47 -26.46
CA GLY A 55 -4.45 -18.02 -26.39
C GLY A 55 -4.27 -16.63 -26.98
N ILE A 56 -4.93 -16.33 -28.10
CA ILE A 56 -4.97 -14.99 -28.69
C ILE A 56 -5.63 -13.99 -27.73
N LEU A 57 -6.73 -14.36 -27.08
CA LEU A 57 -7.38 -13.54 -26.06
C LEU A 57 -6.41 -13.18 -24.92
N PHE A 58 -5.66 -14.16 -24.39
CA PHE A 58 -4.65 -13.90 -23.35
C PHE A 58 -3.53 -12.97 -23.82
N ILE A 59 -3.11 -13.07 -25.07
CA ILE A 59 -2.10 -12.16 -25.65
C ILE A 59 -2.65 -10.73 -25.72
N VAL A 60 -3.85 -10.55 -26.27
CA VAL A 60 -4.48 -9.21 -26.40
C VAL A 60 -4.74 -8.61 -25.02
N ALA A 61 -5.35 -9.37 -24.11
CA ALA A 61 -5.59 -8.92 -22.74
C ALA A 61 -4.27 -8.60 -22.01
N GLY A 62 -3.25 -9.44 -22.20
CA GLY A 62 -1.91 -9.22 -21.66
C GLY A 62 -1.29 -7.92 -22.16
N ILE A 63 -1.37 -7.62 -23.47
CA ILE A 63 -0.84 -6.37 -24.04
C ILE A 63 -1.55 -5.15 -23.45
N VAL A 64 -2.88 -5.16 -23.37
CA VAL A 64 -3.65 -4.04 -22.79
C VAL A 64 -3.27 -3.82 -21.33
N ASN A 65 -3.19 -4.90 -20.54
CA ASN A 65 -2.77 -4.83 -19.14
C ASN A 65 -1.31 -4.37 -18.99
N ALA A 66 -0.40 -4.83 -19.86
CA ALA A 66 1.00 -4.41 -19.88
C ALA A 66 1.11 -2.91 -20.10
N ILE A 67 0.43 -2.38 -21.12
CA ILE A 67 0.43 -0.95 -21.41
C ILE A 67 -0.10 -0.16 -20.21
N TYR A 68 -1.26 -0.54 -19.66
CA TYR A 68 -1.84 0.14 -18.51
C TYR A 68 -0.89 0.14 -17.30
N HIS A 69 -0.38 -1.03 -16.92
CA HIS A 69 0.43 -1.20 -15.72
C HIS A 69 1.83 -0.59 -15.86
N PHE A 70 2.51 -0.77 -17.00
CA PHE A 70 3.82 -0.16 -17.21
C PHE A 70 3.70 1.35 -17.36
N ARG A 71 2.69 1.88 -18.07
CA ARG A 71 2.44 3.33 -18.09
C ARG A 71 2.16 3.86 -16.69
N ASN A 72 1.35 3.19 -15.88
CA ASN A 72 1.08 3.65 -14.51
C ASN A 72 2.30 3.53 -13.58
N ALA A 73 3.19 2.56 -13.82
CA ALA A 73 4.42 2.39 -13.06
C ALA A 73 5.52 3.41 -13.43
N THR A 74 5.65 3.76 -14.72
CA THR A 74 6.75 4.61 -15.23
C THR A 74 6.36 6.06 -15.50
N SER A 75 5.07 6.40 -15.54
CA SER A 75 4.64 7.78 -15.82
C SER A 75 5.01 8.76 -14.70
N PRO A 76 5.32 10.03 -15.07
CA PRO A 76 5.58 11.09 -14.10
C PRO A 76 4.31 11.49 -13.33
N GLU A 77 3.15 11.51 -14.01
CA GLU A 77 1.83 11.67 -13.41
C GLU A 77 1.06 10.35 -13.54
N ARG A 78 0.64 9.81 -12.40
CA ARG A 78 0.02 8.49 -12.27
C ARG A 78 -1.38 8.65 -11.69
N TYR A 79 -2.27 7.71 -12.02
CA TYR A 79 -3.63 7.72 -11.48
C TYR A 79 -3.55 7.60 -9.95
N SER A 80 -4.18 8.53 -9.24
CA SER A 80 -4.22 8.49 -7.78
C SER A 80 -5.07 7.30 -7.35
N MET A 81 -4.54 6.45 -6.46
CA MET A 81 -5.31 5.31 -5.95
C MET A 81 -6.43 5.76 -5.01
N MET A 82 -6.28 6.95 -4.42
CA MET A 82 -7.26 7.61 -3.58
C MET A 82 -7.58 8.96 -4.20
N ASP A 83 -8.83 9.37 -4.11
CA ASP A 83 -9.20 10.76 -4.31
C ASP A 83 -8.77 11.58 -3.08
N ILE A 84 -8.25 12.78 -3.30
CA ILE A 84 -7.87 13.69 -2.21
C ILE A 84 -8.98 14.72 -2.10
N THR A 85 -9.97 14.43 -1.27
CA THR A 85 -11.00 15.40 -0.90
C THR A 85 -10.52 16.26 0.27
N TYR A 86 -10.91 17.54 0.25
CA TYR A 86 -10.61 18.45 1.34
C TYR A 86 -11.61 18.22 2.48
N SER A 87 -11.18 18.45 3.72
CA SER A 87 -12.06 18.36 4.89
C SER A 87 -13.26 19.32 4.82
N GLU A 88 -13.17 20.34 3.96
CA GLU A 88 -14.24 21.31 3.69
C GLU A 88 -15.27 20.79 2.68
N SER A 89 -14.86 19.90 1.76
CA SER A 89 -15.72 19.32 0.72
C SER A 89 -16.36 18.00 1.16
N GLU A 90 -15.60 17.15 1.87
CA GLU A 90 -16.09 15.88 2.38
C GLU A 90 -15.39 15.57 3.72
N PRO A 91 -16.10 15.67 4.86
CA PRO A 91 -15.50 15.41 6.16
C PRO A 91 -15.26 13.91 6.33
N ASP A 92 -14.00 13.53 6.61
CA ASP A 92 -13.66 12.13 6.93
C ASP A 92 -14.37 11.72 8.24
N PRO A 93 -15.25 10.70 8.23
CA PRO A 93 -15.97 10.25 9.42
C PRO A 93 -15.04 9.76 10.54
N LEU A 94 -13.78 9.40 10.24
CA LEU A 94 -12.77 9.11 11.25
C LEU A 94 -12.22 10.40 11.88
N ASN A 95 -12.10 11.49 11.13
CA ASN A 95 -11.67 12.78 11.66
C ASN A 95 -12.70 13.35 12.65
N GLU A 96 -13.99 13.08 12.47
CA GLU A 96 -15.03 13.43 13.46
C GLU A 96 -14.87 12.65 14.78
N LYS A 97 -14.51 11.37 14.70
CA LYS A 97 -14.36 10.47 15.86
C LYS A 97 -13.04 10.67 16.61
N TYR A 98 -11.96 11.00 15.89
CA TYR A 98 -10.60 10.98 16.43
C TYR A 98 -9.86 12.33 16.32
N GLY A 99 -10.28 13.25 15.46
CA GLY A 99 -9.56 14.50 15.15
C GLY A 99 -9.59 15.56 16.23
N ARG A 100 -10.47 15.43 17.24
CA ARG A 100 -10.66 16.45 18.29
C ARG A 100 -9.55 16.50 19.34
N ARG A 101 -8.69 15.47 19.45
CA ARG A 101 -7.61 15.44 20.45
C ARG A 101 -6.40 16.30 20.07
N SER A 102 -6.18 16.58 18.79
CA SER A 102 -4.93 17.23 18.33
C SER A 102 -4.99 18.77 18.28
N LEU A 103 -6.17 19.38 18.42
CA LEU A 103 -6.33 20.84 18.42
C LEU A 103 -6.57 21.43 19.82
N SER A 104 -6.64 20.59 20.87
CA SER A 104 -6.94 21.03 22.23
C SER A 104 -5.72 21.08 23.17
N ASP A 105 -4.56 20.59 22.76
CA ASP A 105 -3.37 20.48 23.63
C ASP A 105 -2.23 21.47 23.26
N GLY A 106 -2.53 22.55 22.54
CA GLY A 106 -1.48 23.38 21.93
C GLY A 106 -1.61 24.91 22.03
N ASP A 107 -2.62 25.48 22.70
CA ASP A 107 -2.75 26.94 22.77
C ASP A 107 -3.37 27.39 24.12
N ALA A 108 -2.54 27.38 25.16
CA ALA A 108 -2.76 28.19 26.37
C ALA A 108 -1.45 28.37 27.16
N SER A 109 -0.45 29.04 26.59
CA SER A 109 0.45 29.90 27.36
C SER A 109 1.33 30.74 26.44
N SER A 110 0.93 32.00 26.30
CA SER A 110 1.82 33.09 25.94
C SER A 110 2.78 33.36 27.10
N GLU A 111 4.03 32.91 27.03
CA GLU A 111 5.14 33.57 27.72
C GLU A 111 6.40 33.52 26.84
N SER A 112 6.83 34.73 26.47
CA SER A 112 8.19 35.03 26.05
C SER A 112 9.17 34.57 27.12
N GLU A 113 10.22 33.84 26.75
CA GLU A 113 11.61 34.12 27.14
C GLU A 113 12.57 33.04 26.61
N SER A 114 13.59 33.51 25.90
CA SER A 114 14.98 33.04 25.87
C SER A 114 15.26 31.54 26.11
N ALA A 115 15.69 30.84 25.05
CA ALA A 115 16.88 30.01 25.08
C ALA A 115 17.15 29.44 23.69
N SER A 116 17.94 30.19 22.93
CA SER A 116 18.92 29.58 22.03
C SER A 116 19.72 28.55 22.82
N ASP A 117 19.58 27.27 22.49
CA ASP A 117 20.71 26.35 22.28
C ASP A 117 20.22 24.90 22.20
N LEU A 118 20.94 24.11 21.41
CA LEU A 118 20.86 22.64 21.29
C LEU A 118 19.83 22.06 20.32
N VAL A 119 20.07 22.23 19.01
CA VAL A 119 20.11 21.06 18.10
C VAL A 119 21.26 21.20 17.10
N ARG A 120 22.47 20.85 17.52
CA ARG A 120 23.58 20.50 16.62
C ARG A 120 24.48 19.41 17.21
N ALA A 121 24.21 18.16 16.84
CA ALA A 121 25.12 17.02 16.67
C ALA A 121 24.21 15.78 16.45
N GLY A 122 24.35 14.90 15.47
CA GLY A 122 25.57 14.37 14.86
C GLY A 122 25.65 12.87 15.16
N ALA A 123 25.37 12.04 14.15
CA ALA A 123 25.85 10.68 13.89
C ALA A 123 25.88 9.58 14.98
N GLY A 124 25.24 8.45 14.65
CA GLY A 124 25.83 7.10 14.75
C GLY A 124 25.66 6.31 16.04
N GLY A 125 25.13 5.09 15.94
CA GLY A 125 25.24 4.08 17.00
C GLY A 125 24.26 2.90 16.87
N GLU A 126 24.70 1.82 16.23
CA GLU A 126 24.08 0.49 16.27
C GLU A 126 24.00 -0.06 17.71
N ARG A 127 22.97 -0.88 18.00
CA ARG A 127 23.02 -1.90 19.05
C ARG A 127 21.95 -2.99 18.81
N THR A 128 22.43 -4.21 18.57
CA THR A 128 21.67 -5.48 18.49
C THR A 128 21.41 -6.04 19.92
N PRO A 129 20.75 -7.21 20.08
CA PRO A 129 19.44 -7.37 20.69
C PRO A 129 19.49 -7.88 22.14
N GLU A 130 18.69 -7.32 23.06
CA GLU A 130 18.55 -7.88 24.41
C GLU A 130 17.20 -8.61 24.62
N ARG A 131 17.35 -9.78 25.23
CA ARG A 131 16.44 -10.81 25.76
C ARG A 131 15.00 -10.39 26.17
N PRO A 132 14.04 -11.34 26.13
CA PRO A 132 12.62 -11.07 26.21
C PRO A 132 12.24 -10.62 27.62
N LYS A 133 11.90 -9.34 27.75
CA LYS A 133 11.17 -8.82 28.91
C LYS A 133 9.74 -9.34 28.82
N GLY A 134 9.18 -9.75 29.96
CA GLY A 134 7.93 -10.50 30.06
C GLY A 134 6.84 -9.97 29.15
N ASN A 135 6.19 -10.86 28.41
CA ASN A 135 5.02 -10.50 27.61
C ASN A 135 3.81 -10.45 28.55
N ARG A 136 3.28 -9.24 28.79
CA ARG A 136 1.93 -9.06 29.34
C ARG A 136 0.90 -9.21 28.23
N PHE A 137 -0.23 -9.84 28.50
CA PHE A 137 -1.28 -9.99 27.49
C PHE A 137 -2.27 -8.83 27.59
N CYS A 138 -2.67 -8.29 26.44
CA CYS A 138 -3.69 -7.26 26.38
C CYS A 138 -5.04 -7.84 26.86
N PRO A 139 -5.66 -7.30 27.93
CA PRO A 139 -6.90 -7.85 28.48
C PRO A 139 -8.12 -7.67 27.54
N TYR A 140 -7.99 -6.86 26.50
CA TYR A 140 -9.10 -6.52 25.59
C TYR A 140 -9.13 -7.36 24.32
N CYS A 141 -7.98 -7.79 23.80
CA CYS A 141 -7.90 -8.56 22.56
C CYS A 141 -7.04 -9.82 22.66
N GLY A 142 -6.37 -10.05 23.80
CA GLY A 142 -5.55 -11.24 24.03
C GLY A 142 -4.18 -11.24 23.35
N GLN A 143 -3.79 -10.14 22.68
CA GLN A 143 -2.47 -10.05 22.04
C GLN A 143 -1.36 -9.98 23.09
N ALA A 144 -0.27 -10.71 22.87
CA ALA A 144 0.95 -10.58 23.69
C ALA A 144 1.62 -9.23 23.42
N VAL A 145 1.96 -8.48 24.47
CA VAL A 145 2.59 -7.17 24.39
C VAL A 145 3.77 -7.10 25.37
N ALA A 146 4.85 -6.42 24.99
CA ALA A 146 5.96 -6.17 25.91
C ALA A 146 5.55 -5.17 27.01
N GLU A 147 6.20 -5.25 28.17
CA GLU A 147 5.88 -4.46 29.38
C GLU A 147 6.00 -2.94 29.22
N ASP A 148 6.81 -2.47 28.27
CA ASP A 148 7.10 -1.05 28.04
C ASP A 148 6.06 -0.31 27.19
N TYR A 149 5.05 -1.03 26.69
CA TYR A 149 4.01 -0.43 25.85
C TYR A 149 2.89 0.17 26.69
N ARG A 150 2.67 1.48 26.55
CA ARG A 150 1.52 2.19 27.11
C ARG A 150 0.20 1.85 26.39
N PHE A 151 0.27 1.44 25.13
CA PHE A 151 -0.89 1.11 24.29
C PHE A 151 -0.69 -0.22 23.57
N CYS A 152 -1.77 -0.99 23.37
CA CYS A 152 -1.71 -2.24 22.63
C CYS A 152 -1.51 -1.98 21.12
N PRO A 153 -0.47 -2.55 20.47
CA PRO A 153 -0.22 -2.35 19.04
C PRO A 153 -1.26 -3.03 18.13
N SER A 154 -2.03 -3.98 18.66
CA SER A 154 -3.02 -4.71 17.86
C SER A 154 -4.41 -4.08 17.90
N CYS A 155 -4.85 -3.52 19.03
CA CYS A 155 -6.21 -2.98 19.18
C CYS A 155 -6.26 -1.50 19.59
N GLY A 156 -5.11 -0.87 19.89
CA GLY A 156 -5.00 0.56 20.15
C GLY A 156 -5.51 1.04 21.51
N ARG A 157 -5.93 0.14 22.41
CA ARG A 157 -6.37 0.51 23.77
C ARG A 157 -5.19 0.69 24.71
N ASP A 158 -5.33 1.61 25.67
CA ASP A 158 -4.40 1.78 26.79
C ASP A 158 -4.22 0.47 27.55
N LEU A 159 -2.97 0.09 27.79
CA LEU A 159 -2.66 -1.04 28.65
C LEU A 159 -2.67 -0.56 30.10
N PRO A 160 -3.37 -1.27 31.02
CA PRO A 160 -3.23 -0.99 32.43
C PRO A 160 -1.78 -1.22 32.87
N ASP A 161 -1.30 -0.40 33.80
CA ASP A 161 0.06 -0.50 34.37
C ASP A 161 0.29 -1.86 35.04
#